data_AF-A0A522X6Y2-F1
#
_entry.id   AF-A0A522X6Y2-F1
#
_cell.length_a   1.000
_cell.length_b   1.000
_cell.length_c   1.000
_cell.angle_alpha   90.00
_cell.angle_beta   90.00
_cell.angle_gamma   90.00
#
_symmetry.space_group_name_H-M   'P 1'
#
loop_
_entity.id
_entity.type
_entity.pdbx_description
1 polymer ?
#
loop_
_entity_poly.entity_id
_entity_poly.type
_entity_poly.pdbx_seq_one_letter_code
_entity_poly.pdbx_strand_id
1 'polypeptide(L)'
;MPQSAEKTKDHVSLFKEPEYTEMFAAKKAQFECRPTDDAVAAQTEYTKTWEYREKNFARTQAVINPAKACQPLGAVFAAAGFEETLPYVHGSQGCVAYFRSHLARHFKEAVPCVSDSMTEDAAVFGGQANLVDGLQNSYTLYKPKMI
;
A
#
# COMPACT_ATOMS: atom_id res chain seq x y z
N MET A 1 23.35 25.05 5.23
CA MET A 1 22.86 25.55 6.53
C MET A 1 22.01 24.46 7.15
N PRO A 2 22.36 23.98 8.35
CA PRO A 2 21.53 23.07 9.12
C PRO A 2 20.10 23.60 9.27
N GLN A 3 19.17 22.74 9.69
CA GLN A 3 17.78 23.11 9.92
C GLN A 3 17.66 24.43 10.70
N SER A 4 16.78 25.34 10.25
CA SER A 4 16.52 26.61 10.91
C SER A 4 15.03 26.74 11.23
N ALA A 5 14.72 27.22 12.43
CA ALA A 5 13.34 27.47 12.86
C ALA A 5 12.65 28.57 12.03
N GLU A 6 13.43 29.48 11.43
CA GLU A 6 12.91 30.56 10.57
C GLU A 6 12.48 30.05 9.19
N LYS A 7 13.08 28.96 8.71
CA LYS A 7 12.75 28.34 7.43
C LYS A 7 12.99 26.83 7.47
N THR A 8 11.96 26.12 7.92
CA THR A 8 11.99 24.66 7.98
C THR A 8 12.21 24.07 6.58
N LYS A 9 13.29 23.30 6.45
CA LYS A 9 13.55 22.45 5.28
C LYS A 9 12.85 21.11 5.48
N ASP A 10 12.01 20.74 4.54
CA ASP A 10 11.38 19.42 4.50
C ASP A 10 12.34 18.36 3.93
N HIS A 11 11.88 17.11 3.84
CA HIS A 11 12.67 16.02 3.28
C HIS A 11 13.17 16.23 1.83
N VAL A 12 12.57 17.15 1.05
CA VAL A 12 12.99 17.38 -0.36
C VAL A 12 14.23 18.26 -0.39
N SER A 13 14.27 19.24 0.51
CA SER A 13 15.31 20.28 0.55
C SER A 13 16.41 19.96 1.56
N LEU A 14 16.07 19.39 2.71
CA LEU A 14 17.00 19.08 3.80
C LEU A 14 18.13 18.14 3.35
N PHE A 15 17.79 17.08 2.63
CA PHE A 15 18.75 16.06 2.21
C PHE A 15 19.68 16.48 1.06
N LYS A 16 19.54 17.72 0.56
CA LYS A 16 20.45 18.32 -0.42
C LYS A 16 21.57 19.13 0.25
N GLU A 17 21.51 19.32 1.56
CA GLU A 17 22.55 20.05 2.29
C GLU A 17 23.87 19.25 2.32
N PRO A 18 25.03 19.93 2.33
CA PRO A 18 26.34 19.30 2.23
C PRO A 18 26.53 18.15 3.22
N GLU A 19 26.17 18.36 4.48
CA GLU A 19 26.31 17.37 5.55
C GLU A 19 25.56 16.05 5.27
N TYR A 20 24.39 16.12 4.64
CA TYR A 20 23.62 14.92 4.28
C TYR A 20 24.17 14.29 3.00
N THR A 21 24.55 15.08 2.00
CA THR A 21 25.14 14.54 0.76
C THR A 21 26.47 13.84 1.01
N GLU A 22 27.31 14.38 1.89
CA GLU A 22 28.55 13.74 2.34
C GLU A 22 28.26 12.46 3.13
N MET A 23 27.29 12.49 4.05
CA MET A 23 26.86 11.31 4.79
C MET A 23 26.36 10.20 3.86
N PHE A 24 25.55 10.52 2.84
CA PHE A 24 25.09 9.54 1.87
C PHE A 24 26.22 9.01 1.00
N ALA A 25 27.16 9.85 0.59
CA ALA A 25 28.34 9.42 -0.16
C ALA A 25 29.21 8.46 0.67
N ALA A 26 29.43 8.77 1.95
CA ALA A 26 30.15 7.89 2.87
C ALA A 26 29.41 6.56 3.07
N LYS A 27 28.09 6.59 3.29
CA LYS A 27 27.26 5.38 3.42
C LYS A 27 27.36 4.48 2.18
N LYS A 28 27.21 5.11 1.00
CA LYS A 28 27.29 4.47 -0.32
C LYS A 28 28.66 3.82 -0.56
N ALA A 29 29.73 4.50 -0.17
CA ALA A 29 31.10 4.03 -0.37
C ALA A 29 31.52 2.94 0.63
N GLN A 30 31.05 3.02 1.88
CA GLN A 30 31.60 2.22 2.98
C GLN A 30 30.74 1.02 3.36
N PHE A 31 29.41 1.07 3.18
CA PHE A 31 28.50 0.10 3.82
C PHE A 31 27.47 -0.54 2.90
N GLU A 32 27.20 -0.01 1.70
CA GLU A 32 26.09 -0.48 0.87
C GLU A 32 26.44 -1.65 -0.08
N CYS A 33 27.73 -1.93 -0.31
CA CYS A 33 28.18 -2.97 -1.24
C CYS A 33 27.43 -2.95 -2.60
N ARG A 34 27.21 -1.75 -3.13
CA ARG A 34 26.37 -1.55 -4.31
C ARG A 34 27.13 -1.81 -5.62
N PRO A 35 26.43 -2.11 -6.73
CA PRO A 35 27.02 -2.05 -8.06
C PRO A 35 27.62 -0.66 -8.37
N THR A 36 28.65 -0.63 -9.21
CA THR A 36 29.26 0.63 -9.67
C THR A 36 28.26 1.50 -10.44
N ASP A 37 28.48 2.81 -10.47
CA ASP A 37 27.60 3.71 -11.24
C ASP A 37 27.55 3.31 -12.73
N ASP A 38 28.68 2.92 -13.32
CA ASP A 38 28.75 2.45 -14.70
C ASP A 38 27.94 1.17 -14.94
N ALA A 39 27.97 0.22 -14.01
CA ALA A 39 27.17 -1.01 -14.12
C ALA A 39 25.67 -0.71 -14.03
N VAL A 40 25.26 0.21 -13.15
CA VAL A 40 23.86 0.65 -13.05
C VAL A 40 23.43 1.38 -14.34
N ALA A 41 24.29 2.25 -14.88
CA ALA A 41 24.02 2.96 -16.14
C ALA A 41 23.89 1.97 -17.32
N ALA A 42 24.81 1.01 -17.44
CA ALA A 42 24.76 -0.03 -18.47
C ALA A 42 23.48 -0.87 -18.37
N GLN A 43 23.11 -1.30 -17.15
CA GLN A 43 21.87 -2.04 -16.93
C GLN A 43 20.63 -1.20 -17.29
N THR A 44 20.65 0.09 -16.95
CA THR A 44 19.56 1.02 -17.30
C THR A 44 19.38 1.13 -18.80
N GLU A 45 20.46 1.28 -19.57
CA GLU A 45 20.37 1.31 -21.03
C GLU A 45 19.92 -0.05 -21.60
N TYR A 46 20.43 -1.16 -21.07
CA TYR A 46 19.98 -2.49 -21.48
C TYR A 46 18.48 -2.71 -21.27
N THR A 47 17.91 -2.27 -20.14
CA THR A 47 16.46 -2.41 -19.86
C THR A 47 15.56 -1.64 -20.83
N LYS A 48 16.11 -0.70 -21.61
CA LYS A 48 15.39 0.06 -22.64
C LYS A 48 15.45 -0.60 -24.02
N THR A 49 16.23 -1.67 -24.19
CA THR A 49 16.46 -2.33 -25.49
C THR A 49 15.30 -3.23 -25.92
N TRP A 50 15.26 -3.53 -27.22
CA TRP A 50 14.35 -4.53 -27.79
C TRP A 50 14.64 -5.96 -27.29
N GLU A 51 15.90 -6.30 -27.07
CA GLU A 51 16.27 -7.60 -26.49
C GLU A 51 15.63 -7.78 -25.11
N TYR A 52 15.73 -6.77 -24.25
CA TYR A 52 15.12 -6.82 -22.93
C TYR A 52 13.59 -6.84 -23.02
N ARG A 53 13.00 -6.09 -23.95
CA ARG A 53 11.56 -6.14 -24.21
C ARG A 53 11.09 -7.56 -24.49
N GLU A 54 11.73 -8.29 -25.39
CA GLU A 54 11.30 -9.67 -25.72
C GLU A 54 11.33 -10.57 -24.47
N LYS A 55 12.37 -10.47 -23.65
CA LYS A 55 12.45 -11.19 -22.36
C LYS A 55 11.35 -10.75 -21.38
N ASN A 56 11.04 -9.46 -21.35
CA ASN A 56 10.00 -8.89 -20.51
C ASN A 56 8.61 -9.40 -20.89
N PHE A 57 8.31 -9.50 -22.19
CA PHE A 57 7.05 -10.04 -22.71
C PHE A 57 6.96 -11.57 -22.62
N ALA A 58 8.09 -12.28 -22.59
CA ALA A 58 8.14 -13.73 -22.41
C ALA A 58 7.85 -14.19 -20.96
N ARG A 59 7.64 -13.28 -20.00
CA ARG A 59 7.31 -13.64 -18.61
C ARG A 59 5.95 -14.34 -18.53
N THR A 60 5.90 -15.44 -17.78
CA THR A 60 4.66 -16.21 -17.56
C THR A 60 4.18 -16.21 -16.10
N GLN A 61 5.02 -15.85 -15.13
CA GLN A 61 4.70 -15.93 -13.70
C GLN A 61 4.84 -14.59 -12.98
N ALA A 62 5.93 -13.87 -13.22
CA ALA A 62 6.21 -12.61 -12.53
C ALA A 62 5.35 -11.47 -13.10
N VAL A 63 4.59 -10.81 -12.23
CA VAL A 63 3.82 -9.59 -12.54
C VAL A 63 4.50 -8.42 -11.84
N ILE A 64 4.81 -7.35 -12.59
CA ILE A 64 5.52 -6.18 -12.08
C ILE A 64 4.65 -4.97 -12.42
N ASN A 65 4.39 -4.10 -11.42
CA ASN A 65 3.56 -2.91 -11.54
C ASN A 65 2.17 -3.19 -12.16
N PRO A 66 1.36 -4.09 -11.56
CA PRO A 66 0.04 -4.42 -12.10
C PRO A 66 -0.89 -3.20 -12.12
N ALA A 67 -1.55 -2.97 -13.24
CA ALA A 67 -2.59 -1.95 -13.39
C ALA A 67 -3.98 -2.49 -13.04
N LYS A 68 -4.10 -3.19 -11.90
CA LYS A 68 -5.36 -3.73 -11.36
C LYS A 68 -5.26 -3.89 -9.85
N ALA A 69 -6.41 -3.85 -9.18
CA ALA A 69 -6.56 -4.19 -7.77
C ALA A 69 -7.35 -5.50 -7.59
N CYS A 70 -7.56 -5.95 -6.35
CA CYS A 70 -8.37 -7.14 -6.05
C CYS A 70 -9.86 -6.80 -5.87
N GLN A 71 -10.70 -7.83 -5.96
CA GLN A 71 -12.17 -7.70 -6.02
C GLN A 71 -12.80 -6.92 -4.84
N PRO A 72 -12.41 -7.13 -3.57
CA PRO A 72 -13.11 -6.50 -2.45
C PRO A 72 -12.99 -4.98 -2.42
N LEU A 73 -11.97 -4.39 -3.07
CA LEU A 73 -11.89 -2.94 -3.25
C LEU A 73 -13.12 -2.41 -4.02
N GLY A 74 -13.52 -3.12 -5.09
CA GLY A 74 -14.70 -2.80 -5.88
C GLY A 74 -16.01 -3.05 -5.12
N ALA A 75 -16.08 -4.12 -4.32
CA ALA A 75 -17.24 -4.40 -3.48
C ALA A 75 -17.46 -3.30 -2.42
N VAL A 76 -16.39 -2.84 -1.76
CA VAL A 76 -16.46 -1.71 -0.81
C VAL A 76 -16.91 -0.43 -1.51
N PHE A 77 -16.37 -0.14 -2.69
CA PHE A 77 -16.77 1.05 -3.46
C PHE A 77 -18.26 0.99 -3.86
N ALA A 78 -18.75 -0.17 -4.31
CA ALA A 78 -20.15 -0.34 -4.67
C ALA A 78 -21.08 -0.24 -3.45
N ALA A 79 -20.74 -0.89 -2.34
CA ALA A 79 -21.52 -0.87 -1.11
C ALA A 79 -21.65 0.55 -0.51
N ALA A 80 -20.59 1.36 -0.59
CA ALA A 80 -20.62 2.75 -0.16
C ALA A 80 -21.60 3.65 -0.96
N GLY A 81 -22.11 3.16 -2.10
CA GLY A 81 -23.11 3.87 -2.91
C GLY A 81 -24.56 3.70 -2.45
N PHE A 82 -24.84 2.86 -1.45
CA PHE A 82 -26.18 2.62 -0.93
C PHE A 82 -26.42 3.41 0.36
N GLU A 83 -27.67 3.85 0.57
CA GLU A 83 -28.07 4.67 1.71
C GLU A 83 -27.73 3.96 3.04
N GLU A 84 -27.02 4.67 3.93
CA GLU A 84 -26.61 4.21 5.28
C GLU A 84 -26.09 2.76 5.30
N THR A 85 -25.34 2.38 4.26
CA THR A 85 -24.76 1.05 4.12
C THR A 85 -23.32 1.04 4.63
N LEU A 86 -22.98 0.07 5.47
CA LEU A 86 -21.64 -0.11 6.00
C LEU A 86 -20.93 -1.26 5.26
N PRO A 87 -19.94 -0.97 4.39
CA PRO A 87 -19.18 -2.04 3.74
C PRO A 87 -18.48 -2.93 4.78
N TYR A 88 -18.79 -4.23 4.73
CA TYR A 88 -18.24 -5.24 5.62
C TYR A 88 -17.48 -6.30 4.83
N VAL A 89 -16.22 -6.52 5.20
CA VAL A 89 -15.37 -7.54 4.55
C VAL A 89 -15.03 -8.62 5.58
N HIS A 90 -15.72 -9.76 5.46
CA HIS A 90 -15.42 -10.98 6.20
C HIS A 90 -13.99 -11.44 5.88
N GLY A 91 -13.14 -11.58 6.89
CA GLY A 91 -11.75 -12.02 6.70
C GLY A 91 -10.71 -11.18 7.44
N SER A 92 -9.52 -11.07 6.85
CA SER A 92 -8.39 -10.42 7.48
C SER A 92 -8.49 -8.89 7.44
N GLN A 93 -8.43 -8.26 8.62
CA GLN A 93 -8.54 -6.80 8.79
C GLN A 93 -7.53 -5.96 8.00
N GLY A 94 -6.36 -6.52 7.67
CA GLY A 94 -5.35 -5.84 6.86
C GLY A 94 -5.86 -5.44 5.48
N CYS A 95 -6.76 -6.23 4.90
CA CYS A 95 -7.40 -5.91 3.62
C CYS A 95 -8.21 -4.60 3.72
N VAL A 96 -9.03 -4.46 4.76
CA VAL A 96 -9.86 -3.27 4.99
C VAL A 96 -9.02 -2.02 5.21
N ALA A 97 -7.92 -2.11 5.96
CA ALA A 97 -6.98 -0.99 6.10
C ALA A 97 -6.43 -0.51 4.74
N TYR A 98 -6.08 -1.44 3.85
CA TYR A 98 -5.64 -1.11 2.49
C TYR A 98 -6.76 -0.48 1.65
N PHE A 99 -7.97 -1.05 1.65
CA PHE A 99 -9.08 -0.53 0.84
C PHE A 99 -9.46 0.89 1.25
N ARG A 100 -9.64 1.12 2.56
CA ARG A 100 -9.94 2.44 3.11
C ARG A 100 -8.87 3.46 2.73
N SER A 101 -7.59 3.11 2.94
CA SER A 101 -6.48 4.00 2.62
C SER A 101 -6.36 4.27 1.12
N HIS A 102 -6.63 3.27 0.27
CA HIS A 102 -6.55 3.41 -1.18
C HIS A 102 -7.60 4.40 -1.70
N LEU A 103 -8.86 4.21 -1.29
CA LEU A 103 -9.96 5.09 -1.68
C LEU A 103 -9.82 6.49 -1.05
N ALA A 104 -9.45 6.59 0.24
CA ALA A 104 -9.25 7.86 0.91
C ALA A 104 -8.11 8.69 0.29
N ARG A 105 -7.01 8.05 -0.15
CA ARG A 105 -5.92 8.77 -0.85
C ARG A 105 -6.37 9.33 -2.19
N HIS A 106 -7.31 8.68 -2.88
CA HIS A 106 -7.84 9.14 -4.16
C HIS A 106 -8.87 10.27 -3.97
N PHE A 107 -9.89 10.03 -3.14
CA PHE A 107 -11.01 10.97 -2.97
C PHE A 107 -10.76 12.07 -1.93
N LYS A 108 -9.73 11.94 -1.08
CA LYS A 108 -9.45 12.81 0.06
C LYS A 108 -10.57 12.87 1.11
N GLU A 109 -11.36 11.80 1.18
CA GLU A 109 -12.51 11.66 2.07
C GLU A 109 -12.38 10.46 3.00
N ALA A 110 -13.17 10.46 4.08
CA ALA A 110 -13.27 9.31 4.97
C ALA A 110 -13.98 8.14 4.26
N VAL A 111 -13.40 6.94 4.38
CA VAL A 111 -13.96 5.72 3.79
C VAL A 111 -14.28 4.73 4.92
N PRO A 112 -15.54 4.64 5.37
CA PRO A 112 -15.97 3.67 6.38
C PRO A 112 -16.04 2.28 5.76
N CYS A 113 -15.40 1.32 6.41
CA CYS A 113 -15.46 -0.10 6.07
C CYS A 113 -14.95 -0.89 7.28
N VAL A 114 -15.55 -2.03 7.57
CA VAL A 114 -15.23 -2.87 8.72
C VAL A 114 -14.81 -4.29 8.30
N SER A 115 -14.11 -4.95 9.21
CA SER A 115 -13.76 -6.37 9.13
C SER A 115 -14.17 -7.01 10.46
N ASP A 116 -14.38 -8.32 10.42
CA ASP A 116 -14.52 -9.15 11.61
C ASP A 116 -13.23 -9.85 12.04
N SER A 117 -12.11 -9.47 11.43
CA SER A 117 -10.77 -9.73 11.94
C SER A 117 -10.46 -11.21 12.17
N MET A 118 -10.71 -12.04 11.15
CA MET A 118 -10.28 -13.44 11.18
C MET A 118 -8.76 -13.54 11.38
N THR A 119 -8.37 -14.37 12.35
CA THR A 119 -6.98 -14.73 12.66
C THR A 119 -6.68 -16.15 12.18
N GLU A 120 -5.47 -16.65 12.44
CA GLU A 120 -5.02 -17.98 12.04
C GLU A 120 -5.89 -19.11 12.63
N ASP A 121 -6.48 -18.93 13.81
CA ASP A 121 -7.35 -19.93 14.45
C ASP A 121 -8.58 -20.27 13.58
N ALA A 122 -9.07 -19.31 12.80
CA ALA A 122 -10.19 -19.51 11.88
C ALA A 122 -9.84 -20.43 10.70
N ALA A 123 -8.55 -20.72 10.48
CA ALA A 123 -8.14 -21.74 9.51
C ALA A 123 -8.52 -23.16 9.97
N VAL A 124 -8.65 -23.38 11.28
CA VAL A 124 -9.09 -24.67 11.85
C VAL A 124 -10.61 -24.70 12.03
N PHE A 125 -11.17 -23.63 12.59
CA PHE A 125 -12.57 -23.63 13.06
C PHE A 125 -13.55 -22.85 12.18
N GLY A 126 -13.06 -22.20 11.12
CA GLY A 126 -13.84 -21.28 10.32
C GLY A 126 -14.10 -19.93 11.01
N GLY A 127 -14.63 -18.97 10.26
CA GLY A 127 -14.88 -17.61 10.72
C GLY A 127 -16.30 -17.34 11.22
N GLN A 128 -17.09 -18.36 11.56
CA GLN A 128 -18.50 -18.16 11.91
C GLN A 128 -18.69 -17.28 13.15
N ALA A 129 -17.87 -17.48 14.19
CA ALA A 129 -17.90 -16.66 15.39
C ALA A 129 -17.56 -15.19 15.07
N ASN A 130 -16.53 -14.97 14.25
CA ASN A 130 -16.18 -13.64 13.75
C ASN A 130 -17.35 -12.97 13.06
N LEU A 131 -18.07 -13.68 12.18
CA LEU A 131 -19.19 -13.13 11.45
C LEU A 131 -20.33 -12.70 12.39
N VAL A 132 -20.71 -13.57 13.33
CA VAL A 132 -21.79 -13.30 14.31
C VAL A 132 -21.45 -12.08 15.16
N ASP A 133 -20.28 -12.08 15.80
CA ASP A 133 -19.87 -10.99 16.68
C ASP A 133 -19.60 -9.71 15.89
N GLY A 134 -18.98 -9.83 14.72
CA GLY A 134 -18.66 -8.73 13.83
C GLY A 134 -19.91 -8.01 13.33
N LEU A 135 -20.95 -8.74 12.91
CA LEU A 135 -22.22 -8.15 12.50
C LEU A 135 -22.91 -7.45 13.67
N GLN A 136 -22.98 -8.10 14.83
CA GLN A 136 -23.59 -7.51 16.03
C GLN A 136 -22.86 -6.23 16.47
N ASN A 137 -21.53 -6.27 16.53
CA ASN A 137 -20.71 -5.12 16.93
C ASN A 137 -20.84 -3.98 15.92
N SER A 138 -20.79 -4.28 14.63
CA SER A 138 -20.92 -3.28 13.55
C SER A 138 -22.28 -2.60 13.59
N TYR A 139 -23.35 -3.38 13.77
CA TYR A 139 -24.71 -2.86 13.87
C TYR A 139 -24.87 -1.97 15.11
N THR A 140 -24.43 -2.43 16.29
CA THR A 140 -24.56 -1.68 17.54
C THR A 140 -23.78 -0.36 17.54
N LEU A 141 -22.55 -0.37 17.00
CA LEU A 141 -21.66 0.79 17.06
C LEU A 141 -21.97 1.83 15.99
N TYR A 142 -22.16 1.38 14.74
CA TYR A 142 -22.26 2.29 13.59
C TYR A 142 -23.71 2.53 13.13
N LYS A 143 -24.66 1.72 13.60
CA LYS A 143 -26.10 1.84 13.32
C LYS A 143 -26.45 1.97 11.81
N PRO A 144 -25.88 1.13 10.92
CA PRO A 144 -26.21 1.17 9.50
C PRO A 144 -27.62 0.62 9.23
N LYS A 145 -28.25 1.04 8.12
CA LYS A 145 -29.48 0.44 7.59
C LYS A 145 -29.22 -0.90 6.89
N MET A 146 -28.01 -1.07 6.34
CA MET A 146 -27.60 -2.28 5.63
C MET A 146 -26.10 -2.55 5.87
N ILE A 147 -25.74 -3.82 6.01
CA ILE A 147 -24.35 -4.31 6.05
C ILE A 147 -24.17 -5.27 4.89
#